data_AF-A0A5N4CWL7-F1
#
_entry.id   AF-A0A5N4CWL7-F1
#
_cell.length_a   1.000
_cell.length_b   1.000
_cell.length_c   1.000
_cell.angle_alpha   90.00
_cell.angle_beta   90.00
_cell.angle_gamma   90.00
#
_symmetry.space_group_name_H-M   'P 1'
#
loop_
_entity.id
_entity.type
_entity.pdbx_description
1 polymer ?
#
loop_
_entity_poly.entity_id
_entity_poly.type
_entity_poly.pdbx_seq_one_letter_code
_entity_poly.pdbx_strand_id
1 'polypeptide(L)'
;MASGGLVVLLSLFPLPPPSPERIGYVPQLSSATLAGRLTQSTLTLEQPRGQFSHLNISDFDAIWLVVAHSKASQNFTAPQRVEDTPVPASFSQRGYYLTLMANRALYPGDRPGKQLRVLRVGNDTRCSPRTRGCNHPLPGPGPYRMKFLVMSDRGPVAETEWSSETRLQQAEALQAVPGPQSAGTVVIIAILSVLLAVLLTALLTLLIYTCYDTCGSTPISGPGEPVCVRRYDTHHVCSPPAAGGS
;
A
#
# COMPACT_ATOMS: atom_id res chain seq x y z
N MET A 1 -42.40 71.16 21.44
CA MET A 1 -41.98 69.87 22.02
C MET A 1 -41.99 68.82 20.93
N ALA A 2 -40.82 68.43 20.43
CA ALA A 2 -40.57 67.17 19.74
C ALA A 2 -39.04 67.06 19.56
N SER A 3 -38.39 66.47 20.56
CA SER A 3 -36.96 66.19 20.52
C SER A 3 -36.76 64.90 19.71
N GLY A 4 -36.26 65.02 18.49
CA GLY A 4 -35.92 63.88 17.64
C GLY A 4 -34.57 63.31 18.06
N GLY A 5 -34.58 62.25 18.85
CA GLY A 5 -33.39 61.48 19.19
C GLY A 5 -32.96 60.59 18.02
N LEU A 6 -31.82 60.92 17.40
CA LEU A 6 -31.16 60.08 16.42
C LEU A 6 -30.42 58.96 17.16
N VAL A 7 -30.96 57.74 17.15
CA VAL A 7 -30.27 56.56 17.70
C VAL A 7 -29.30 56.04 16.64
N VAL A 8 -28.00 56.25 16.87
CA VAL A 8 -26.93 55.67 16.06
C VAL A 8 -26.68 54.24 16.55
N LEU A 9 -27.12 53.23 15.78
CA LEU A 9 -26.71 51.84 16.00
C LEU A 9 -25.25 51.66 15.54
N LEU A 10 -24.33 51.55 16.50
CA LEU A 10 -22.96 51.09 16.25
C LEU A 10 -22.97 49.56 16.08
N SER A 11 -23.04 49.09 14.84
CA SER A 11 -22.80 47.70 14.48
C SER A 11 -21.32 47.34 14.71
N LEU A 12 -21.05 46.59 15.78
CA LEU A 12 -19.75 45.96 16.06
C LEU A 12 -19.51 44.84 15.04
N PHE A 13 -18.90 45.16 13.89
CA PHE A 13 -18.35 44.12 13.01
C PHE A 13 -17.08 43.55 13.67
N PRO A 14 -16.96 42.22 13.85
CA PRO A 14 -15.73 41.63 14.34
C PRO A 14 -14.60 41.90 13.35
N LEU A 15 -13.51 42.51 13.84
CA LEU A 15 -12.29 42.70 13.08
C LEU A 15 -11.76 41.34 12.59
N PRO A 16 -11.29 41.23 11.34
CA PRO A 16 -10.64 40.01 10.89
C PRO A 16 -9.43 39.71 11.78
N PRO A 17 -9.15 38.43 12.07
CA PRO A 17 -8.00 38.06 12.88
C PRO A 17 -6.72 38.61 12.24
N PRO A 18 -5.75 39.07 13.05
CA PRO A 18 -4.49 39.60 12.54
C PRO A 18 -3.79 38.55 11.67
N SER A 19 -3.21 39.01 10.56
CA SER A 19 -2.41 38.14 9.70
C SER A 19 -1.17 37.65 10.44
N PRO A 20 -0.74 36.40 10.25
CA PRO A 20 0.47 35.89 10.89
C PRO A 20 1.71 36.70 10.52
N GLU A 21 2.64 36.83 11.45
CA GLU A 21 3.96 37.41 11.21
C GLU A 21 4.72 36.61 10.14
N ARG A 22 5.39 37.28 9.21
CA ARG A 22 6.22 36.61 8.19
C ARG A 22 7.67 36.54 8.61
N ILE A 23 8.20 35.31 8.69
CA ILE A 23 9.60 35.02 8.95
C ILE A 23 10.28 34.72 7.61
N GLY A 24 11.32 35.48 7.27
CA GLY A 24 12.06 35.36 5.99
C GLY A 24 12.88 34.07 5.82
N TYR A 25 12.68 33.07 6.66
CA TYR A 25 13.32 31.76 6.54
C TYR A 25 12.68 30.95 5.41
N VAL A 26 13.49 30.22 4.64
CA VAL A 26 13.01 29.31 3.60
C VAL A 26 13.49 27.90 3.96
N PRO A 27 12.59 26.91 4.16
CA PRO A 27 13.03 25.53 4.38
C PRO A 27 13.81 25.01 3.18
N GLN A 28 14.94 24.36 3.45
CA GLN A 28 15.81 23.79 2.42
C GLN A 28 16.08 22.32 2.72
N LEU A 29 16.28 21.53 1.66
CA LEU A 29 16.83 20.19 1.79
C LEU A 29 18.19 20.24 2.46
N SER A 30 18.49 19.24 3.29
CA SER A 30 19.77 19.20 3.97
C SER A 30 20.94 19.24 2.98
N SER A 31 21.95 20.04 3.28
CA SER A 31 23.20 20.15 2.55
C SER A 31 24.15 18.99 2.81
N ALA A 32 23.91 18.20 3.86
CA ALA A 32 24.72 17.05 4.21
C ALA A 32 24.56 15.92 3.18
N THR A 33 25.65 15.19 2.94
CA THR A 33 25.65 13.99 2.10
C THR A 33 24.99 12.83 2.83
N LEU A 34 23.67 12.70 2.67
CA LEU A 34 22.86 11.69 3.34
C LEU A 34 22.23 10.76 2.31
N ALA A 35 22.42 9.45 2.48
CA ALA A 35 21.74 8.44 1.65
C ALA A 35 20.20 8.62 1.70
N GLY A 36 19.67 9.00 2.87
CA GLY A 36 18.25 9.29 3.09
C GLY A 36 17.84 10.74 2.84
N ARG A 37 18.62 11.54 2.09
CA ARG A 37 18.29 12.95 1.81
C ARG A 37 16.95 13.09 1.07
N LEU A 38 16.76 12.25 0.07
CA LEU A 38 15.53 12.08 -0.70
C LEU A 38 15.34 10.58 -0.93
N THR A 39 14.19 10.05 -0.55
CA THR A 39 13.77 8.67 -0.84
C THR A 39 12.43 8.70 -1.56
N GLN A 40 11.78 7.55 -1.73
CA GLN A 40 10.45 7.48 -2.36
C GLN A 40 9.32 8.04 -1.49
N SER A 41 9.53 8.09 -0.17
CA SER A 41 8.48 8.48 0.79
C SER A 41 8.99 9.40 1.91
N THR A 42 10.27 9.76 1.90
CA THR A 42 10.87 10.64 2.90
C THR A 42 11.79 11.67 2.26
N LEU A 43 11.92 12.81 2.91
CA LEU A 43 12.95 13.80 2.61
C LEU A 43 13.54 14.37 3.88
N THR A 44 14.73 14.95 3.76
CA THR A 44 15.46 15.48 4.90
C THR A 44 15.73 16.97 4.70
N LEU A 45 15.18 17.79 5.59
CA LEU A 45 15.37 19.24 5.64
C LEU A 45 16.47 19.63 6.62
N GLU A 46 17.07 20.80 6.44
CA GLU A 46 17.81 21.47 7.52
C GLU A 46 16.86 21.83 8.68
N GLN A 47 17.34 21.76 9.92
CA GLN A 47 16.54 22.25 11.05
C GLN A 47 16.47 23.79 11.05
N PRO A 48 15.30 24.39 11.33
CA PRO A 48 15.10 25.84 11.37
C PRO A 48 15.63 26.48 12.67
N ARG A 49 16.92 26.27 12.96
CA ARG A 49 17.55 26.70 14.21
C ARG A 49 17.58 28.22 14.35
N GLY A 50 17.16 28.73 15.51
CA GLY A 50 17.16 30.15 15.83
C GLY A 50 16.18 31.01 15.03
N GLN A 51 15.41 30.41 14.11
CA GLN A 51 14.50 31.13 13.23
C GLN A 51 13.21 31.58 13.92
N PHE A 52 12.92 31.05 15.12
CA PHE A 52 11.69 31.32 15.87
C PHE A 52 11.94 32.10 17.16
N SER A 53 13.08 32.79 17.29
CA SER A 53 13.43 33.63 18.44
C SER A 53 12.73 35.01 18.43
N HIS A 54 11.55 35.11 17.82
CA HIS A 54 10.80 36.35 17.65
C HIS A 54 9.98 36.69 18.91
N LEU A 55 9.74 37.97 19.17
CA LEU A 55 9.04 38.45 20.38
C LEU A 55 7.59 37.97 20.49
N ASN A 56 6.93 37.74 19.35
CA ASN A 56 5.53 37.32 19.31
C ASN A 56 5.35 35.80 19.45
N ILE A 57 6.44 35.03 19.50
CA ILE A 57 6.41 33.57 19.58
C ILE A 57 6.75 33.13 20.99
N SER A 58 5.81 32.45 21.65
CA SER A 58 5.97 31.84 22.96
C SER A 58 6.80 30.56 22.89
N ASP A 59 7.44 30.19 24.01
CA ASP A 59 8.16 28.91 24.13
C ASP A 59 7.26 27.68 23.99
N PHE A 60 5.95 27.85 24.20
CA PHE A 60 4.95 26.78 24.12
C PHE A 60 4.18 26.77 22.81
N ASP A 61 4.36 27.77 21.95
CA ASP A 61 3.66 27.81 20.66
C ASP A 61 4.10 26.61 19.80
N ALA A 62 3.11 25.97 19.20
CA ALA A 62 3.34 24.79 18.39
C ALA A 62 3.91 25.21 17.03
N ILE A 63 5.10 24.71 16.72
CA ILE A 63 5.75 24.89 15.43
C ILE A 63 5.45 23.66 14.59
N TRP A 64 4.75 23.87 13.49
CA TRP A 64 4.35 22.83 12.55
C TRP A 64 5.13 22.93 11.26
N LEU A 65 5.43 21.79 10.65
CA LEU A 65 5.82 21.76 9.24
C LEU A 65 4.56 21.55 8.39
N VAL A 66 4.27 22.51 7.51
CA VAL A 66 3.27 22.35 6.45
C VAL A 66 3.92 21.61 5.29
N VAL A 67 3.31 20.51 4.88
CA VAL A 67 3.67 19.78 3.66
C VAL A 67 2.53 19.92 2.67
N ALA A 68 2.80 20.50 1.51
CA ALA A 68 1.81 20.73 0.48
C ALA A 68 2.26 20.18 -0.87
N HIS A 69 1.32 19.74 -1.70
CA HIS A 69 1.58 19.67 -3.14
C HIS A 69 1.91 21.07 -3.66
N SER A 70 2.86 21.16 -4.59
CA SER A 70 3.32 22.45 -5.15
C SER A 70 2.15 23.29 -5.70
N LYS A 71 1.15 22.66 -6.32
CA LYS A 71 -0.06 23.34 -6.83
C LYS A 71 -0.99 23.83 -5.71
N ALA A 72 -1.06 23.11 -4.60
CA ALA A 72 -1.93 23.46 -3.47
C ALA A 72 -1.32 24.56 -2.58
N SER A 73 0.00 24.80 -2.66
CA SER A 73 0.70 25.78 -1.81
C SER A 73 0.20 27.21 -2.00
N GLN A 74 -0.31 27.56 -3.19
CA GLN A 74 -0.84 28.90 -3.52
C GLN A 74 -2.20 29.16 -2.85
N ASN A 75 -2.97 28.11 -2.59
CA ASN A 75 -4.30 28.17 -1.98
C ASN A 75 -4.27 27.73 -0.51
N PHE A 76 -3.08 27.69 0.10
CA PHE A 76 -2.95 27.33 1.50
C PHE A 76 -3.60 28.38 2.39
N THR A 77 -4.36 27.93 3.37
CA THR A 77 -4.92 28.77 4.42
C THR A 77 -4.55 28.17 5.77
N ALA A 78 -3.94 28.97 6.63
CA ALA A 78 -3.58 28.51 7.97
C ALA A 78 -4.85 28.16 8.76
N PRO A 79 -4.87 27.01 9.47
CA PRO A 79 -5.98 26.66 10.34
C PRO A 79 -6.13 27.74 11.42
N GLN A 80 -7.37 28.09 11.77
CA GLN A 80 -7.64 29.10 12.80
C GLN A 80 -7.55 28.51 14.20
N ARG A 81 -7.75 27.20 14.33
CA ARG A 81 -7.66 26.46 15.60
C ARG A 81 -6.79 25.23 15.43
N VAL A 82 -6.15 24.80 16.51
CA VAL A 82 -5.31 23.60 16.52
C VAL A 82 -6.13 22.37 16.12
N GLU A 83 -7.43 22.32 16.46
CA GLU A 83 -8.35 21.23 16.15
C GLU A 83 -8.61 21.07 14.64
N ASP A 84 -8.52 22.15 13.87
CA ASP A 84 -8.80 22.16 12.43
C ASP A 84 -7.59 21.76 11.58
N THR A 85 -6.43 21.59 12.21
CA THR A 85 -5.17 21.22 11.54
C THR A 85 -5.31 19.94 10.70
N PRO A 86 -5.13 20.02 9.36
CA PRO A 86 -5.21 18.84 8.51
C PRO A 86 -4.13 17.81 8.80
N VAL A 87 -4.55 16.55 8.74
CA VAL A 87 -3.74 15.36 9.04
C VAL A 87 -3.29 14.67 7.74
N PRO A 88 -2.25 13.81 7.76
CA PRO A 88 -1.76 13.14 6.55
C PRO A 88 -2.84 12.43 5.72
N ALA A 89 -3.84 11.80 6.36
CA ALA A 89 -4.94 11.12 5.66
C ALA A 89 -5.83 12.04 4.83
N SER A 90 -5.84 13.35 5.11
CA SER A 90 -6.62 14.34 4.34
C SER A 90 -5.86 14.91 3.13
N PHE A 91 -4.60 14.48 2.92
CA PHE A 91 -3.70 15.10 1.95
C PHE A 91 -4.18 14.99 0.51
N SER A 92 -4.79 13.87 0.11
CA SER A 92 -5.33 13.69 -1.25
C SER A 92 -6.49 14.65 -1.56
N GLN A 93 -7.26 15.04 -0.55
CA GLN A 93 -8.43 15.91 -0.69
C GLN A 93 -8.05 17.39 -0.56
N ARG A 94 -7.21 17.75 0.42
CA ARG A 94 -6.84 19.14 0.72
C ARG A 94 -5.59 19.60 -0.02
N GLY A 95 -4.73 18.69 -0.46
CA GLY A 95 -3.44 18.99 -1.07
C GLY A 95 -2.35 19.44 -0.10
N TYR A 96 -2.65 19.54 1.21
CA TYR A 96 -1.68 19.86 2.25
C TYR A 96 -2.09 19.25 3.61
N TYR A 97 -1.11 19.07 4.49
CA TYR A 97 -1.28 18.66 5.89
C TYR A 97 -0.15 19.23 6.74
N LEU A 98 -0.31 19.18 8.07
CA LEU A 98 0.71 19.62 9.01
C LEU A 98 1.26 18.42 9.80
N THR A 99 2.56 18.45 10.04
CA THR A 99 3.32 17.38 10.70
C THR A 99 4.40 17.96 11.60
N LEU A 100 5.13 17.10 12.31
CA LEU A 100 6.34 17.43 13.05
C LEU A 100 6.11 18.55 14.06
N MET A 101 5.08 18.38 14.91
CA MET A 101 4.77 19.32 15.98
C MET A 101 5.98 19.45 16.91
N ALA A 102 6.52 20.66 16.99
CA ALA A 102 7.67 21.03 17.80
C ALA A 102 7.39 22.33 18.55
N ASN A 103 8.39 22.83 19.28
CA ASN A 103 8.36 24.13 19.92
C ASN A 103 9.73 24.79 19.83
N ARG A 104 9.83 26.05 20.27
CA ARG A 104 11.06 26.86 20.15
C ARG A 104 12.27 26.20 20.81
N ALA A 105 12.08 25.50 21.94
CA ALA A 105 13.16 24.84 22.66
C ALA A 105 13.84 23.72 21.87
N LEU A 106 13.15 23.14 20.87
CA LEU A 106 13.71 22.11 19.99
C LEU A 106 14.55 22.68 18.84
N TYR A 107 14.51 23.99 18.61
CA TYR A 107 15.27 24.68 17.55
C TYR A 107 16.18 25.80 18.08
N PRO A 108 17.07 25.52 19.05
CA PRO A 108 17.93 26.55 19.63
C PRO A 108 18.88 27.13 18.57
N GLY A 109 19.10 28.44 18.56
CA GLY A 109 20.05 29.10 17.65
C GLY A 109 21.50 28.75 17.98
N ASP A 110 21.90 28.95 19.24
CA ASP A 110 23.29 28.85 19.67
C ASP A 110 23.65 27.45 20.15
N ARG A 111 24.12 26.59 19.24
CA ARG A 111 24.97 25.44 19.63
C ARG A 111 26.01 25.20 18.55
N PRO A 112 27.30 25.49 18.79
CA PRO A 112 28.37 24.94 17.98
C PRO A 112 28.39 23.43 18.22
N GLY A 113 28.22 22.65 17.16
CA GLY A 113 28.24 21.19 17.29
C GLY A 113 28.41 20.52 15.94
N LYS A 114 29.35 19.57 15.88
CA LYS A 114 29.59 18.68 14.74
C LYS A 114 28.45 17.66 14.50
N GLN A 115 27.34 17.77 15.23
CA GLN A 115 26.24 16.82 15.16
C GLN A 115 25.31 17.21 14.02
N LEU A 116 25.00 16.26 13.14
CA LEU A 116 24.03 16.43 12.06
C LEU A 116 22.66 16.83 12.64
N ARG A 117 22.15 18.00 12.24
CA ARG A 117 20.87 18.55 12.71
C ARG A 117 19.89 18.66 11.56
N VAL A 118 19.17 17.57 11.33
CA VAL A 118 18.21 17.48 10.24
C VAL A 118 16.80 17.21 10.73
N LEU A 119 15.83 17.55 9.91
CA LEU A 119 14.43 17.27 10.12
C LEU A 119 13.96 16.30 9.03
N ARG A 120 13.72 15.05 9.40
CA ARG A 120 13.30 14.01 8.45
C ARG A 120 11.77 13.97 8.36
N VAL A 121 11.25 14.28 7.18
CA VAL A 121 9.81 14.31 6.88
C VAL A 121 9.40 12.94 6.34
N GLY A 122 8.30 12.40 6.85
CA GLY A 122 7.73 11.12 6.45
C GLY A 122 8.34 9.87 7.10
N ASN A 123 9.07 10.00 8.21
CA ASN A 123 9.83 8.88 8.78
C ASN A 123 9.08 8.03 9.81
N ASP A 124 7.85 8.38 10.17
CA ASP A 124 7.08 7.65 11.17
C ASP A 124 6.06 6.71 10.52
N THR A 125 6.48 5.45 10.34
CA THR A 125 5.62 4.38 9.82
C THR A 125 4.69 3.78 10.88
N ARG A 126 4.83 4.18 12.15
CA ARG A 126 4.07 3.62 13.28
C ARG A 126 2.87 4.47 13.64
N CYS A 127 2.91 5.78 13.38
CA CYS A 127 1.79 6.65 13.65
C CYS A 127 0.66 6.50 12.62
N SER A 128 -0.59 6.61 13.09
CA SER A 128 -1.77 6.61 12.22
C SER A 128 -1.81 7.89 11.40
N PRO A 129 -2.07 7.83 10.07
CA PRO A 129 -2.18 9.01 9.23
C PRO A 129 -3.38 9.91 9.59
N ARG A 130 -4.27 9.46 10.49
CA ARG A 130 -5.37 10.25 11.05
C ARG A 130 -4.98 11.03 12.30
N THR A 131 -3.80 10.77 12.87
CA THR A 131 -3.30 11.44 14.07
C THR A 131 -2.70 12.80 13.70
N ARG A 132 -3.08 13.84 14.44
CA ARG A 132 -2.53 15.20 14.27
C ARG A 132 -1.03 15.21 14.55
N GLY A 133 -0.23 15.81 13.66
CA GLY A 133 1.22 15.88 13.82
C GLY A 133 1.98 14.60 13.51
N CYS A 134 1.30 13.54 13.09
CA CYS A 134 1.94 12.31 12.64
C CYS A 134 2.85 12.56 11.44
N ASN A 135 4.10 12.11 11.56
CA ASN A 135 5.12 12.20 10.52
C ASN A 135 5.05 11.02 9.54
N HIS A 136 3.83 10.73 9.06
CA HIS A 136 3.54 9.62 8.17
C HIS A 136 4.30 9.73 6.84
N PRO A 137 4.75 8.61 6.24
CA PRO A 137 5.40 8.58 4.93
C PRO A 137 4.66 9.39 3.86
N LEU A 138 5.42 10.10 3.03
CA LEU A 138 4.89 10.86 1.91
C LEU A 138 4.31 9.88 0.87
N PRO A 139 3.12 10.15 0.31
CA PRO A 139 2.37 9.17 -0.46
C PRO A 139 2.86 8.95 -1.90
N GLY A 140 3.82 9.73 -2.40
CA GLY A 140 4.30 9.58 -3.78
C GLY A 140 5.44 10.54 -4.14
N PRO A 141 5.79 10.66 -5.43
CA PRO A 141 6.95 11.44 -5.88
C PRO A 141 6.80 12.97 -5.74
N GLY A 142 5.59 13.47 -5.45
CA GLY A 142 5.29 14.90 -5.41
C GLY A 142 4.92 15.47 -6.79
N PRO A 143 5.23 16.75 -7.08
CA PRO A 143 6.10 17.65 -6.33
C PRO A 143 5.50 18.23 -5.05
N TYR A 144 6.37 18.57 -4.10
CA TYR A 144 6.03 19.13 -2.80
C TYR A 144 6.69 20.49 -2.55
N ARG A 145 6.05 21.29 -1.69
CA ARG A 145 6.60 22.49 -1.06
C ARG A 145 6.33 22.46 0.43
N MET A 146 7.21 23.09 1.21
CA MET A 146 7.11 23.11 2.66
C MET A 146 7.29 24.51 3.22
N LYS A 147 6.63 24.79 4.34
CA LYS A 147 6.86 25.97 5.17
C LYS A 147 6.68 25.61 6.63
N PHE A 148 7.16 26.43 7.54
CA PHE A 148 6.79 26.32 8.95
C PHE A 148 5.64 27.27 9.26
N LEU A 149 4.75 26.81 10.14
CA LEU A 149 3.65 27.58 10.69
C LEU A 149 3.70 27.48 12.21
N VAL A 150 3.67 28.63 12.88
CA VAL A 150 3.61 28.75 14.33
C VAL A 150 2.16 28.99 14.72
N MET A 151 1.65 28.14 15.61
CA MET A 151 0.28 28.14 16.09
C MET A 151 0.27 28.32 17.61
N SER A 152 -0.51 29.29 18.07
CA SER A 152 -0.92 29.41 19.47
C SER A 152 -2.30 28.77 19.68
N ASP A 153 -2.76 28.76 20.92
CA ASP A 153 -4.14 28.44 21.29
C ASP A 153 -5.17 29.40 20.65
N ARG A 154 -4.76 30.62 20.31
CA ARG A 154 -5.59 31.65 19.67
C ARG A 154 -5.53 31.64 18.14
N GLY A 155 -4.73 30.75 17.54
CA GLY A 155 -4.59 30.62 16.10
C GLY A 155 -3.17 30.90 15.57
N PRO A 156 -3.03 31.15 14.26
CA PRO A 156 -1.73 31.27 13.61
C PRO A 156 -1.02 32.56 14.02
N VAL A 157 0.22 32.44 14.47
CA VAL A 157 1.04 33.55 15.00
C VAL A 157 2.07 34.00 13.98
N ALA A 158 2.77 33.05 13.35
CA ALA A 158 3.82 33.34 12.39
C ALA A 158 3.92 32.25 11.33
N GLU A 159 4.43 32.58 10.15
CA GLU A 159 4.74 31.62 9.10
C GLU A 159 6.04 31.95 8.39
N THR A 160 6.69 30.93 7.83
CA THR A 160 7.88 31.11 7.00
C THR A 160 7.52 31.18 5.52
N GLU A 161 8.50 31.55 4.70
CA GLU A 161 8.41 31.43 3.25
C GLU A 161 8.33 29.95 2.82
N TRP A 162 7.77 29.72 1.63
CA TRP A 162 7.70 28.39 1.03
C TRP A 162 9.06 27.96 0.47
N SER A 163 9.40 26.68 0.65
CA SER A 163 10.54 26.05 0.00
C SER A 163 10.42 26.05 -1.53
N SER A 164 11.55 25.79 -2.18
CA SER A 164 11.55 25.38 -3.58
C SER A 164 10.78 24.07 -3.79
N GLU A 165 10.37 23.83 -5.04
CA GLU A 165 9.68 22.60 -5.41
C GLU A 165 10.63 21.39 -5.27
N THR A 166 10.20 20.39 -4.52
CA THR A 166 10.97 19.16 -4.29
C THR A 166 10.22 17.95 -4.83
N ARG A 167 10.92 17.11 -5.61
CA ARG A 167 10.44 15.78 -6.01
C ARG A 167 11.17 14.70 -5.23
N LEU A 168 10.41 13.72 -4.78
CA LEU A 168 10.95 12.50 -4.19
C LEU A 168 11.43 11.55 -5.29
N GLN A 169 12.21 10.55 -4.90
CA GLN A 169 12.65 9.51 -5.84
C GLN A 169 11.44 8.73 -6.33
N GLN A 170 11.40 8.45 -7.63
CA GLN A 170 10.37 7.60 -8.20
C GLN A 170 10.85 6.15 -8.22
N ALA A 171 10.01 5.22 -7.77
CA ALA A 171 10.24 3.82 -8.04
C ALA A 171 9.97 3.56 -9.52
N GLU A 172 10.97 3.07 -10.26
CA GLU A 172 10.68 2.36 -11.50
C GLU A 172 10.11 0.99 -11.11
N ALA A 173 8.91 0.70 -11.60
CA ALA A 173 8.38 -0.65 -11.52
C ALA A 173 9.33 -1.55 -12.31
N LEU A 174 9.97 -2.49 -11.63
CA LEU A 174 10.70 -3.55 -12.33
C LEU A 174 9.69 -4.26 -13.21
N GLN A 175 9.83 -4.11 -14.52
CA GLN A 175 9.12 -4.93 -15.49
C GLN A 175 9.47 -6.37 -15.11
N ALA A 176 8.46 -7.14 -14.68
CA ALA A 176 8.60 -8.57 -14.52
C ALA A 176 8.87 -9.12 -15.92
N VAL A 177 10.15 -9.19 -16.31
CA VAL A 177 10.56 -9.92 -17.49
C VAL A 177 10.11 -11.35 -17.21
N PRO A 178 9.19 -11.93 -18.01
CA PRO A 178 8.91 -13.34 -17.91
C PRO A 178 10.26 -14.02 -18.05
N GLY A 179 10.72 -14.68 -16.98
CA GLY A 179 12.00 -15.36 -17.00
C GLY A 179 12.03 -16.25 -18.24
N PRO A 180 13.08 -16.21 -19.07
CA PRO A 180 13.18 -17.14 -20.16
C PRO A 180 13.09 -18.53 -19.53
N GLN A 181 12.04 -19.29 -19.82
CA GLN A 181 12.05 -20.71 -19.52
C GLN A 181 13.18 -21.27 -20.37
N SER A 182 14.36 -21.40 -19.75
CA SER A 182 15.51 -21.95 -20.44
C SER A 182 15.10 -23.31 -20.98
N ALA A 183 15.48 -23.64 -22.22
CA ALA A 183 15.16 -24.95 -22.80
C ALA A 183 15.55 -26.10 -21.85
N GLY A 184 16.60 -25.91 -21.04
CA GLY A 184 17.01 -26.84 -19.98
C GLY A 184 15.95 -27.07 -18.91
N THR A 185 15.22 -26.03 -18.46
CA THR A 185 14.15 -26.16 -17.47
C THR A 185 12.99 -27.01 -18.01
N VAL A 186 12.61 -26.80 -19.27
CA VAL A 186 11.55 -27.59 -19.93
C VAL A 186 11.98 -29.05 -20.08
N VAL A 187 13.23 -29.28 -20.50
CA VAL A 187 13.81 -30.64 -20.63
C VAL A 187 13.87 -31.36 -19.28
N ILE A 188 14.30 -30.68 -18.22
CA ILE A 188 14.36 -31.25 -16.87
C ILE A 188 12.95 -31.64 -16.38
N ILE A 189 11.96 -30.75 -16.52
CA ILE A 189 10.57 -31.05 -16.13
C ILE A 189 10.03 -32.25 -16.93
N ALA A 190 10.30 -32.32 -18.23
CA ALA A 190 9.87 -33.44 -19.07
C ALA A 190 10.51 -34.77 -18.62
N ILE A 191 11.83 -34.80 -18.40
CA ILE A 191 12.55 -35.99 -17.94
C ILE A 191 12.01 -36.46 -16.59
N LEU A 192 11.87 -35.54 -15.62
CA LEU A 192 11.35 -35.87 -14.29
C LEU A 192 9.91 -36.40 -14.36
N SER A 193 9.07 -35.85 -15.24
CA SER A 193 7.70 -36.30 -15.44
C SER A 193 7.63 -37.71 -16.01
N VAL A 194 8.49 -38.02 -17.00
CA VAL A 194 8.59 -39.35 -17.59
C VAL A 194 9.11 -40.37 -16.58
N LEU A 195 10.18 -40.05 -15.86
CA LEU A 195 10.73 -40.91 -14.82
C LEU A 195 9.71 -41.22 -13.71
N LEU A 196 8.94 -40.21 -13.29
CA LEU A 196 7.86 -40.39 -12.33
C LEU A 196 6.76 -41.32 -12.85
N ALA A 197 6.34 -41.17 -14.11
CA ALA A 197 5.34 -42.04 -14.72
C ALA A 197 5.83 -43.50 -14.81
N VAL A 198 7.09 -43.72 -15.19
CA VAL A 198 7.71 -45.06 -15.21
C VAL A 198 7.76 -45.66 -13.80
N LEU A 199 8.15 -44.87 -12.79
CA LEU A 199 8.18 -45.34 -11.41
C LEU A 199 6.78 -45.73 -10.90
N LEU A 200 5.76 -44.92 -11.19
CA LEU A 200 4.38 -45.20 -10.79
C LEU A 200 3.81 -46.43 -11.49
N THR A 201 4.08 -46.60 -12.79
CA THR A 201 3.64 -47.79 -13.53
C THR A 201 4.30 -49.07 -13.02
N ALA A 202 5.61 -49.06 -12.76
CA ALA A 202 6.31 -50.20 -12.16
C ALA A 202 5.79 -50.54 -10.75
N LEU A 203 5.48 -49.52 -9.95
CA LEU A 203 4.87 -49.73 -8.63
C LEU A 203 3.48 -50.36 -8.76
N LEU A 204 2.65 -49.87 -9.68
CA LEU A 204 1.31 -50.42 -9.93
C LEU A 204 1.37 -51.87 -10.43
N THR A 205 2.26 -52.18 -11.38
CA THR A 205 2.41 -53.56 -11.86
C THR A 205 2.87 -54.50 -10.76
N LEU A 206 3.80 -54.06 -9.91
CA LEU A 206 4.24 -54.83 -8.75
C LEU A 206 3.08 -55.09 -7.78
N LEU A 207 2.30 -54.05 -7.43
CA LEU A 207 1.14 -54.19 -6.54
C LEU A 207 0.08 -55.14 -7.10
N ILE A 208 -0.20 -55.04 -8.41
CA ILE A 208 -1.13 -55.94 -9.11
C ILE A 208 -0.60 -57.37 -9.07
N TYR A 209 0.68 -57.58 -9.41
CA TYR A 209 1.30 -58.90 -9.38
C TYR A 209 1.26 -59.53 -7.98
N THR A 210 1.65 -58.78 -6.94
CA THR A 210 1.60 -59.27 -5.56
C THR A 210 0.17 -59.53 -5.11
N CYS A 211 -0.81 -58.74 -5.55
CA CYS A 211 -2.22 -58.97 -5.26
C CYS A 211 -2.72 -60.26 -5.92
N TYR A 212 -2.39 -60.50 -7.20
CA TYR A 212 -2.74 -61.74 -7.88
C TYR A 212 -2.07 -62.97 -7.25
N ASP A 213 -0.80 -62.87 -6.86
CA ASP A 213 -0.06 -63.97 -6.22
C ASP A 213 -0.63 -64.29 -4.82
N THR A 214 -0.98 -63.26 -4.05
CA THR A 214 -1.55 -63.41 -2.69
C THR A 214 -3.02 -63.87 -2.74
N CYS A 215 -3.80 -63.45 -3.75
CA CYS A 215 -5.21 -63.86 -3.91
C CYS A 215 -5.39 -65.16 -4.72
N GLY A 216 -4.36 -65.65 -5.42
CA GLY A 216 -4.41 -66.82 -6.30
C GLY A 216 -4.27 -68.18 -5.59
N SER A 217 -4.05 -68.21 -4.28
CA SER A 217 -3.85 -69.46 -3.53
C SER A 217 -5.15 -70.01 -2.91
N THR A 218 -6.16 -70.31 -3.74
CA THR A 218 -7.20 -71.31 -3.39
C THR A 218 -7.53 -72.18 -4.61
N PRO A 219 -7.01 -73.42 -4.71
CA PRO A 219 -7.47 -74.35 -5.73
C PRO A 219 -8.83 -74.93 -5.30
N ILE A 220 -9.89 -74.55 -6.02
CA ILE A 220 -11.20 -75.19 -5.93
C ILE A 220 -11.07 -76.59 -6.54
N SER A 221 -11.24 -77.62 -5.72
CA SER A 221 -11.37 -79.01 -6.17
C SER A 221 -12.55 -79.13 -7.15
N GLY A 222 -12.27 -79.55 -8.39
CA GLY A 222 -13.30 -79.77 -9.41
C GLY A 222 -14.11 -81.04 -9.15
N PRO A 223 -15.45 -81.04 -9.34
CA PRO A 223 -16.20 -82.25 -9.58
C PRO A 223 -16.17 -82.59 -11.08
N GLY A 224 -15.97 -83.87 -11.37
CA GLY A 224 -15.93 -84.41 -12.73
C GLY A 224 -17.27 -84.49 -13.44
N GLU A 225 -17.17 -84.93 -14.70
CA GLU A 225 -18.18 -85.26 -15.71
C GLU A 225 -18.66 -84.15 -16.68
N PRO A 226 -18.38 -84.29 -17.99
CA PRO A 226 -19.05 -83.53 -19.04
C PRO A 226 -20.43 -84.12 -19.33
N VAL A 227 -21.49 -83.40 -18.96
CA VAL A 227 -22.87 -83.76 -19.33
C VAL A 227 -23.09 -83.52 -20.83
N CYS A 228 -23.56 -84.56 -21.52
CA CYS A 228 -23.89 -84.60 -22.94
C CYS A 228 -24.93 -83.55 -23.36
N VAL A 229 -24.60 -82.73 -24.35
CA VAL A 229 -25.56 -81.85 -25.04
C VAL A 229 -26.36 -82.68 -26.05
N ARG A 230 -27.69 -82.64 -25.90
CA ARG A 230 -28.68 -83.45 -26.62
C ARG A 230 -28.77 -83.05 -28.10
N ARG A 231 -28.52 -84.01 -28.99
CA ARG A 231 -28.67 -83.91 -30.45
C ARG A 231 -30.15 -84.07 -30.81
N TYR A 232 -30.71 -83.14 -31.59
CA TYR A 232 -32.08 -83.23 -32.09
C TYR A 232 -32.09 -83.96 -33.45
N ASP A 233 -32.77 -85.11 -33.50
CA ASP A 233 -33.11 -85.81 -34.75
C ASP A 233 -34.42 -85.25 -35.32
N THR A 234 -34.41 -84.96 -36.62
CA THR A 234 -35.57 -84.51 -37.39
C THR A 234 -36.09 -85.68 -38.22
N HIS A 235 -37.25 -86.23 -37.86
CA HIS A 235 -37.99 -87.16 -38.71
C HIS A 235 -39.43 -86.68 -38.92
N HIS A 236 -39.91 -86.94 -40.14
CA HIS A 236 -41.28 -86.84 -40.66
C HIS A 236 -41.64 -85.57 -41.45
N VAL A 237 -41.47 -85.65 -42.77
CA VAL A 237 -42.32 -84.94 -43.75
C VAL A 237 -43.27 -85.98 -44.34
N CYS A 238 -44.56 -85.84 -44.08
CA CYS A 238 -45.62 -86.60 -44.75
C CYS A 238 -45.94 -85.97 -46.11
N SER A 239 -46.04 -86.79 -47.16
CA SER A 239 -46.52 -86.38 -48.48
C SER A 239 -48.07 -86.45 -48.55
N PRO A 240 -48.74 -85.52 -49.26
CA PRO A 240 -50.20 -85.54 -49.44
C PRO A 240 -50.64 -86.46 -50.60
N PRO A 241 -51.93 -86.86 -50.65
CA PRO A 241 -52.42 -87.93 -51.53
C PRO A 241 -52.79 -87.43 -52.93
N ALA A 242 -52.66 -88.32 -53.92
CA ALA A 242 -53.31 -88.19 -55.22
C ALA A 242 -54.47 -89.19 -55.32
N ALA A 243 -55.70 -88.68 -55.25
CA ALA A 243 -56.86 -89.25 -55.93
C ALA A 243 -56.82 -88.72 -57.38
N GLY A 244 -57.21 -89.42 -58.43
CA GLY A 244 -57.88 -90.69 -58.66
C GLY A 244 -58.37 -90.62 -60.12
N GLY A 245 -58.55 -91.76 -60.79
CA GLY A 245 -59.09 -91.78 -62.15
C GLY A 245 -59.15 -93.18 -62.75
N SER A 246 -60.33 -93.80 -62.57
CA SER A 246 -60.97 -94.94 -63.27
C SER A 246 -60.10 -96.07 -63.83
#